data_AF-A0A3N1GJ06-F1
#
_entry.id   AF-A0A3N1GJ06-F1
#
_cell.length_a   1.000
_cell.length_b   1.000
_cell.length_c   1.000
_cell.angle_alpha   90.00
_cell.angle_beta   90.00
_cell.angle_gamma   90.00
#
_symmetry.space_group_name_H-M   'P 1'
#
loop_
_entity.id
_entity.type
_entity.pdbx_description
1 polymer ?
#
loop_
_entity_poly.entity_id
_entity_poly.type
_entity_poly.pdbx_seq_one_letter_code
_entity_poly.pdbx_strand_id
1 'polypeptide(L)'
;MTMQRARRLASTAVVAVLAVAGLTACQQSPDVAAYTAGGKITEDRIQVIYDQVRDQLTEARAQAQRQGEASGATEELPPPVMPIKQQDVLNTLLSVDILRKSAQAHGVSPAGSPTVEQVAQARNYSPEWEFTQLYAETYRLRTALQSAVKPAQLTEADLRDVFGRLVKGGAADPNSKFEEFQSTLSPENKSLLESYVAMRTELERVVADQKVKINPRYGAQQVTLLSAQGADGKDVPLVVLSLSGDDAEDAYVTDVSAVTTVA
;
A
#
# COMPACT_ATOMS: atom_id res chain seq x y z
N MET A 1 -10.72 73.91 36.37
CA MET A 1 -11.36 72.59 36.21
C MET A 1 -11.93 72.51 34.81
N THR A 2 -11.27 71.78 33.90
CA THR A 2 -11.80 71.44 32.57
C THR A 2 -11.03 70.22 32.05
N MET A 3 -11.77 69.27 31.48
CA MET A 3 -11.46 67.85 31.35
C MET A 3 -10.38 67.49 30.32
N GLN A 4 -9.55 66.49 30.66
CA GLN A 4 -8.80 65.67 29.70
C GLN A 4 -9.76 64.72 28.96
N ARG A 5 -9.85 64.79 27.62
CA ARG A 5 -10.30 63.69 26.76
C ARG A 5 -9.73 63.83 25.35
N ALA A 6 -8.74 63.00 25.01
CA ALA A 6 -8.53 62.47 23.66
C ALA A 6 -7.63 61.24 23.75
N ARG A 7 -8.25 60.05 23.79
CA ARG A 7 -7.58 58.75 23.78
C ARG A 7 -7.36 58.30 22.33
N ARG A 8 -6.09 58.00 22.02
CA ARG A 8 -5.58 56.84 21.27
C ARG A 8 -6.52 56.16 20.26
N LEU A 9 -6.30 56.39 18.97
CA LEU A 9 -6.69 55.48 17.89
C LEU A 9 -5.72 55.63 16.72
N ALA A 10 -4.67 54.79 16.66
CA ALA A 10 -3.88 54.58 15.44
C ALA A 10 -2.93 53.39 15.64
N SER A 11 -3.42 52.14 15.67
CA SER A 11 -2.58 50.93 15.58
C SER A 11 -3.43 49.66 15.36
N THR A 12 -4.23 49.61 14.29
CA THR A 12 -4.90 48.35 13.87
C THR A 12 -5.02 48.34 12.35
N ALA A 13 -3.91 48.21 11.63
CA ALA A 13 -3.95 48.02 10.17
C ALA A 13 -2.83 47.12 9.61
N VAL A 14 -2.01 46.46 10.45
CA VAL A 14 -0.86 45.66 9.97
C VAL A 14 -1.05 44.14 10.18
N VAL A 15 -2.05 43.69 10.94
CA VAL A 15 -2.23 42.26 11.27
C VAL A 15 -3.03 41.49 10.21
N ALA A 16 -3.70 42.16 9.26
CA ALA A 16 -4.57 41.48 8.31
C ALA A 16 -3.84 40.81 7.12
N VAL A 17 -2.59 41.20 6.80
CA VAL A 17 -1.88 40.68 5.62
C VAL A 17 -1.17 39.35 5.90
N LEU A 18 -0.82 39.04 7.17
CA LEU A 18 -0.18 37.77 7.53
C LEU A 18 -1.15 36.59 7.69
N ALA A 19 -2.46 36.86 7.86
CA ALA A 19 -3.46 35.80 8.00
C ALA A 19 -3.86 35.14 6.66
N VAL A 20 -3.68 35.83 5.53
CA VAL A 20 -4.08 35.31 4.20
C VAL A 20 -3.00 34.37 3.62
N ALA A 21 -1.73 34.54 3.99
CA ALA A 21 -0.65 33.65 3.57
C ALA A 21 -0.61 32.30 4.34
N GLY A 22 -1.29 32.22 5.49
CA GLY A 22 -1.35 30.99 6.29
C GLY A 22 -2.32 29.93 5.78
N LEU A 23 -3.29 30.32 4.92
CA LEU A 23 -4.35 29.41 4.44
C LEU A 23 -4.03 28.70 3.12
N THR A 24 -3.02 29.16 2.37
CA THR A 24 -2.62 28.51 1.10
C THR A 24 -1.64 27.36 1.29
N ALA A 25 -1.11 27.14 2.50
CA ALA A 25 -0.15 26.08 2.78
C ALA A 25 -0.78 24.71 3.11
N CYS A 26 -2.11 24.61 3.21
CA CYS A 26 -2.81 23.36 3.55
C CYS A 26 -3.76 22.82 2.46
N GLN A 27 -3.82 23.44 1.27
CA GLN A 27 -4.63 22.91 0.17
C GLN A 27 -3.84 21.90 -0.65
N GLN A 28 -3.93 20.64 -0.23
CA GLN A 28 -3.64 19.51 -1.11
C GLN A 28 -4.57 19.62 -2.32
N SER A 29 -4.01 19.76 -3.53
CA SER A 29 -4.83 19.90 -4.74
C SER A 29 -5.71 18.65 -4.91
N PRO A 30 -7.04 18.81 -5.13
CA PRO A 30 -7.97 17.69 -5.10
C PRO A 30 -7.77 16.71 -6.27
N ASP A 31 -7.00 17.08 -7.29
CA ASP A 31 -6.59 16.26 -8.44
C ASP A 31 -5.40 15.35 -8.15
N VAL A 32 -4.81 15.41 -6.95
CA VAL A 32 -3.61 14.65 -6.59
C VAL A 32 -3.91 13.62 -5.50
N ALA A 33 -3.63 12.37 -5.83
CA ALA A 33 -3.78 11.23 -4.94
C ALA A 33 -2.54 11.01 -4.07
N ALA A 34 -1.34 11.21 -4.62
CA ALA A 34 -0.10 11.20 -3.86
C ALA A 34 0.98 12.09 -4.47
N TYR A 35 1.84 12.63 -3.62
CA TYR A 35 3.04 13.36 -3.98
C TYR A 35 4.27 12.52 -3.64
N THR A 36 5.27 12.55 -4.51
CA THR A 36 6.60 11.99 -4.29
C THR A 36 7.66 13.02 -4.72
N ALA A 37 8.92 12.83 -4.33
CA ALA A 37 10.01 13.69 -4.77
C ALA A 37 10.20 13.64 -6.30
N GLY A 38 9.81 12.52 -6.93
CA GLY A 38 9.84 12.33 -8.38
C GLY A 38 8.64 12.89 -9.15
N GLY A 39 7.57 13.34 -8.47
CA GLY A 39 6.38 13.88 -9.14
C GLY A 39 5.09 13.73 -8.35
N LYS A 40 3.98 13.55 -9.07
CA LYS A 40 2.65 13.35 -8.48
C LYS A 40 1.91 12.20 -9.16
N ILE A 41 1.17 11.42 -8.38
CA ILE A 41 0.16 10.48 -8.86
C ILE A 41 -1.18 11.22 -8.81
N THR A 42 -1.80 11.43 -9.97
CA THR A 42 -3.08 12.14 -10.08
C THR A 42 -4.26 11.20 -9.90
N GLU A 43 -5.40 11.79 -9.54
CA GLU A 43 -6.71 11.15 -9.54
C GLU A 43 -7.05 10.57 -10.92
N ASP A 44 -6.81 11.34 -11.98
CA ASP A 44 -7.04 10.92 -13.36
C ASP A 44 -6.27 9.64 -13.70
N ARG A 45 -5.03 9.52 -13.21
CA ARG A 45 -4.22 8.33 -13.46
C ARG A 45 -4.80 7.09 -12.80
N ILE A 46 -5.31 7.23 -11.57
CA ILE A 46 -6.00 6.15 -10.85
C ILE A 46 -7.30 5.80 -11.58
N GLN A 47 -8.06 6.82 -11.99
CA GLN A 47 -9.33 6.64 -12.69
C GLN A 47 -9.15 5.90 -14.02
N VAL A 48 -8.13 6.23 -14.82
CA VAL A 48 -7.84 5.55 -16.08
C VAL A 48 -7.60 4.05 -15.88
N ILE A 49 -6.79 3.66 -14.90
CA ILE A 49 -6.51 2.23 -14.64
C ILE A 49 -7.76 1.53 -14.09
N TYR A 50 -8.47 2.18 -13.18
CA TYR A 50 -9.71 1.62 -12.60
C TYR A 50 -10.80 1.42 -13.65
N ASP A 51 -11.00 2.41 -14.51
CA ASP A 51 -12.00 2.36 -15.59
C ASP A 51 -11.63 1.34 -16.66
N GLN A 52 -10.34 1.14 -16.97
CA GLN A 52 -9.91 0.07 -17.86
C GLN A 52 -10.41 -1.30 -17.36
N VAL A 53 -10.27 -1.59 -16.07
CA VAL A 53 -10.74 -2.84 -15.48
C VAL A 53 -12.27 -2.95 -15.56
N ARG A 54 -12.97 -1.88 -15.18
CA ARG A 54 -14.44 -1.82 -15.22
C ARG A 54 -14.98 -2.05 -16.64
N ASP A 55 -14.42 -1.35 -17.61
CA ASP A 55 -14.90 -1.33 -18.98
C ASP A 55 -14.65 -2.69 -19.65
N GLN A 56 -13.48 -3.31 -19.42
CA GLN A 56 -13.21 -4.66 -19.92
C GLN A 56 -14.09 -5.73 -19.26
N LEU A 57 -14.39 -5.63 -17.96
CA LEU A 57 -15.36 -6.53 -17.30
C LEU A 57 -16.77 -6.36 -17.86
N THR A 58 -17.17 -5.12 -18.13
CA THR A 58 -18.47 -4.80 -18.71
C THR A 58 -18.58 -5.36 -20.13
N GLU A 59 -17.53 -5.19 -20.94
CA GLU A 59 -17.47 -5.74 -22.28
C GLU A 59 -17.49 -7.27 -22.27
N ALA A 60 -16.70 -7.91 -21.40
CA ALA A 60 -16.68 -9.38 -21.28
C ALA A 60 -18.07 -9.94 -20.90
N ARG A 61 -18.80 -9.30 -19.98
CA ARG A 61 -20.19 -9.67 -19.67
C ARG A 61 -21.10 -9.49 -20.88
N ALA A 62 -21.00 -8.35 -21.58
CA ALA A 62 -21.84 -8.10 -22.75
C ALA A 62 -21.56 -9.08 -23.90
N GLN A 63 -20.32 -9.55 -24.04
CA GLN A 63 -19.97 -10.61 -24.98
C GLN A 63 -20.55 -11.97 -24.54
N ALA A 64 -20.41 -12.34 -23.26
CA ALA A 64 -20.96 -13.57 -22.71
C ALA A 64 -22.50 -13.62 -22.80
N GLN A 65 -23.18 -12.51 -22.52
CA GLN A 65 -24.64 -12.38 -22.65
C GLN A 65 -25.08 -12.64 -24.09
N ARG A 66 -24.44 -11.99 -25.08
CA ARG A 66 -24.75 -12.19 -26.51
C ARG A 66 -24.53 -13.62 -26.97
N GLN A 67 -23.50 -14.29 -26.46
CA GLN A 67 -23.23 -15.70 -26.76
C GLN A 67 -24.27 -16.64 -26.12
N GLY A 68 -24.69 -16.35 -24.89
CA GLY A 68 -25.77 -17.05 -24.22
C GLY A 68 -27.10 -16.93 -24.96
N GLU A 69 -27.49 -15.72 -25.34
CA GLU A 69 -28.71 -15.43 -26.12
C GLU A 69 -28.71 -16.17 -27.46
N ALA A 70 -27.58 -16.19 -28.18
CA ALA A 70 -27.42 -16.96 -29.41
C ALA A 70 -27.57 -18.48 -29.21
N SER A 71 -27.34 -18.96 -27.98
CA SER A 71 -27.48 -20.36 -27.58
C SER A 71 -28.83 -20.67 -26.91
N GLY A 72 -29.76 -19.70 -26.88
CA GLY A 72 -31.10 -19.86 -26.31
C GLY A 72 -31.22 -19.60 -24.81
N ALA A 73 -30.19 -19.04 -24.15
CA ALA A 73 -30.30 -18.58 -22.77
C ALA A 73 -31.16 -17.32 -22.69
N THR A 74 -32.06 -17.28 -21.71
CA THR A 74 -33.00 -16.15 -21.48
C THR A 74 -32.75 -15.42 -20.17
N GLU A 75 -31.85 -15.93 -19.34
CA GLU A 75 -31.48 -15.32 -18.06
C GLU A 75 -30.42 -14.23 -18.29
N GLU A 76 -30.61 -13.08 -17.65
CA GLU A 76 -29.61 -12.00 -17.67
C GLU A 76 -28.46 -12.36 -16.72
N LEU A 77 -27.22 -12.30 -17.21
CA LEU A 77 -26.04 -12.51 -16.37
C LEU A 77 -26.02 -11.48 -15.22
N PRO A 78 -25.56 -11.81 -14.00
CA PRO A 78 -25.42 -10.82 -12.94
C PRO A 78 -24.44 -9.68 -13.33
N PRO A 79 -24.58 -8.47 -12.75
CA PRO A 79 -23.64 -7.37 -12.97
C PRO A 79 -22.19 -7.77 -12.63
N PRO A 80 -21.19 -7.23 -13.34
CA PRO A 80 -19.79 -7.52 -13.02
C PRO A 80 -19.45 -6.94 -11.64
N VAL A 81 -18.77 -7.74 -10.82
CA VAL A 81 -18.25 -7.30 -9.53
C VAL A 81 -16.83 -6.76 -9.76
N MET A 82 -16.58 -5.53 -9.33
CA MET A 82 -15.24 -4.94 -9.41
C MET A 82 -14.28 -5.66 -8.44
N PRO A 83 -13.20 -6.28 -8.94
CA PRO A 83 -12.29 -7.05 -8.10
C PRO A 83 -11.22 -6.19 -7.40
N ILE A 84 -11.20 -4.89 -7.71
CA ILE A 84 -10.23 -3.91 -7.19
C ILE A 84 -10.94 -2.61 -6.80
N LYS A 85 -10.30 -1.84 -5.93
CA LYS A 85 -10.68 -0.49 -5.50
C LYS A 85 -9.66 0.52 -6.01
N GLN A 86 -10.04 1.81 -6.01
CA GLN A 86 -9.11 2.88 -6.36
C GLN A 86 -7.90 2.97 -5.40
N GLN A 87 -8.09 2.59 -4.12
CA GLN A 87 -7.00 2.46 -3.15
C GLN A 87 -5.97 1.42 -3.61
N ASP A 88 -6.40 0.28 -4.15
CA ASP A 88 -5.50 -0.78 -4.62
C ASP A 88 -4.63 -0.28 -5.79
N VAL A 89 -5.23 0.52 -6.67
CA VAL A 89 -4.53 1.16 -7.80
C VAL A 89 -3.45 2.12 -7.29
N LEU A 90 -3.80 3.01 -6.36
CA LEU A 90 -2.82 3.92 -5.77
C LEU A 90 -1.69 3.16 -5.05
N ASN A 91 -2.06 2.15 -4.26
CA ASN A 91 -1.10 1.31 -3.54
C ASN A 91 -0.11 0.67 -4.50
N THR A 92 -0.61 0.09 -5.60
CA THR A 92 0.21 -0.57 -6.61
C THR A 92 1.14 0.43 -7.31
N LEU A 93 0.64 1.60 -7.70
CA LEU A 93 1.45 2.65 -8.33
C LEU A 93 2.59 3.13 -7.42
N LEU A 94 2.29 3.40 -6.15
CA LEU A 94 3.31 3.79 -5.16
C LEU A 94 4.31 2.66 -4.91
N SER A 95 3.82 1.43 -4.75
CA SER A 95 4.67 0.25 -4.52
C SER A 95 5.66 0.04 -5.65
N VAL A 96 5.19 0.08 -6.91
CA VAL A 96 6.07 -0.05 -8.07
C VAL A 96 7.10 1.09 -8.13
N ASP A 97 6.71 2.35 -7.88
CA ASP A 97 7.66 3.47 -7.90
C ASP A 97 8.77 3.31 -6.84
N ILE A 98 8.38 2.97 -5.60
CA ILE A 98 9.32 2.74 -4.49
C ILE A 98 10.23 1.54 -4.77
N LEU A 99 9.67 0.42 -5.22
CA LEU A 99 10.42 -0.79 -5.54
C LEU A 99 11.37 -0.58 -6.72
N ARG A 100 10.97 0.12 -7.78
CA ARG A 100 11.85 0.45 -8.92
C ARG A 100 13.05 1.29 -8.49
N LYS A 101 12.83 2.29 -7.63
CA LYS A 101 13.91 3.13 -7.09
C LYS A 101 14.89 2.34 -6.22
N SER A 102 14.39 1.48 -5.35
CA SER A 102 15.26 0.58 -4.56
C SER A 102 16.02 -0.38 -5.49
N ALA A 103 15.34 -1.02 -6.44
CA ALA A 103 15.98 -1.93 -7.40
C ALA A 103 17.08 -1.24 -8.21
N GLN A 104 16.85 0.00 -8.66
CA GLN A 104 17.86 0.81 -9.32
C GLN A 104 19.06 1.11 -8.42
N ALA A 105 18.83 1.44 -7.14
CA ALA A 105 19.91 1.69 -6.17
C ALA A 105 20.76 0.45 -5.90
N HIS A 106 20.16 -0.75 -5.95
CA HIS A 106 20.85 -2.04 -5.80
C HIS A 106 21.37 -2.61 -7.12
N GLY A 107 21.12 -1.95 -8.25
CA GLY A 107 21.54 -2.44 -9.57
C GLY A 107 20.87 -3.76 -9.99
N VAL A 108 19.67 -4.06 -9.48
CA VAL A 108 18.94 -5.28 -9.79
C VAL A 108 17.79 -5.03 -10.77
N SER A 109 17.49 -6.05 -11.57
CA SER A 109 16.33 -6.06 -12.49
C SER A 109 15.20 -6.91 -11.89
N PRO A 110 13.94 -6.67 -12.28
CA PRO A 110 12.82 -7.51 -11.84
C PRO A 110 13.08 -9.00 -12.14
N ALA A 111 12.75 -9.88 -11.20
CA ALA A 111 12.88 -11.33 -11.36
C ALA A 111 12.08 -11.86 -12.56
N GLY A 112 12.38 -13.07 -13.04
CA GLY A 112 11.66 -13.68 -14.18
C GLY A 112 10.24 -14.17 -13.84
N SER A 113 9.96 -14.42 -12.56
CA SER A 113 8.68 -14.95 -12.07
C SER A 113 8.23 -14.20 -10.80
N PRO A 114 6.91 -14.15 -10.52
CA PRO A 114 5.83 -14.67 -11.36
C PRO A 114 5.65 -13.85 -12.65
N THR A 115 5.21 -14.48 -13.75
CA THR A 115 4.84 -13.76 -14.97
C THR A 115 3.49 -13.07 -14.80
N VAL A 116 3.14 -12.15 -15.71
CA VAL A 116 1.84 -11.47 -15.70
C VAL A 116 0.69 -12.49 -15.79
N GLU A 117 0.87 -13.54 -16.60
CA GLU A 117 -0.11 -14.62 -16.79
C GLU A 117 -0.30 -15.44 -15.51
N GLN A 118 0.78 -15.72 -14.78
CA GLN A 118 0.70 -16.44 -13.51
C GLN A 118 -0.06 -15.63 -12.46
N VAL A 119 0.17 -14.32 -12.39
CA VAL A 119 -0.57 -13.41 -11.49
C VAL A 119 -2.03 -13.31 -11.92
N ALA A 120 -2.28 -13.14 -13.22
CA ALA A 120 -3.62 -13.10 -13.80
C ALA A 120 -4.42 -14.36 -13.44
N GLN A 121 -3.83 -15.54 -13.62
CA GLN A 121 -4.46 -16.81 -13.27
C GLN A 121 -4.74 -16.92 -11.77
N ALA A 122 -3.76 -16.61 -10.91
CA ALA A 122 -3.89 -16.74 -9.47
C ALA A 122 -4.97 -15.81 -8.88
N ARG A 123 -5.21 -14.65 -9.50
CA ARG A 123 -6.16 -13.63 -9.02
C ARG A 123 -7.46 -13.59 -9.82
N ASN A 124 -7.59 -14.44 -10.84
CA ASN A 124 -8.68 -14.38 -11.82
C ASN A 124 -8.83 -12.98 -12.45
N TYR A 125 -7.70 -12.37 -12.80
CA TYR A 125 -7.61 -11.07 -13.46
C TYR A 125 -7.28 -11.25 -14.95
N SER A 126 -7.53 -10.23 -15.75
CA SER A 126 -7.02 -10.19 -17.13
C SER A 126 -5.52 -9.83 -17.12
N PRO A 127 -4.67 -10.53 -17.90
CA PRO A 127 -3.27 -10.14 -18.09
C PRO A 127 -3.12 -8.81 -18.86
N GLU A 128 -4.16 -8.41 -19.59
CA GLU A 128 -4.18 -7.17 -20.38
C GLU A 128 -4.47 -5.91 -19.54
N TRP A 129 -4.91 -6.08 -18.28
CA TRP A 129 -5.09 -4.94 -17.40
C TRP A 129 -3.73 -4.37 -17.01
N GLU A 130 -3.58 -3.06 -17.15
CA GLU A 130 -2.39 -2.37 -16.67
C GLU A 130 -2.18 -2.58 -15.16
N PHE A 131 -3.28 -2.68 -14.41
CA PHE A 131 -3.25 -3.05 -12.99
C PHE A 131 -2.55 -4.40 -12.76
N THR A 132 -2.89 -5.44 -13.53
CA THR A 132 -2.29 -6.79 -13.39
C THR A 132 -0.80 -6.77 -13.73
N GLN A 133 -0.40 -6.01 -14.76
CA GLN A 133 1.00 -5.87 -15.15
C GLN A 133 1.83 -5.18 -14.06
N LEU A 134 1.32 -4.05 -13.54
CA LEU A 134 1.97 -3.33 -12.44
C LEU A 134 2.03 -4.19 -11.17
N TYR A 135 0.95 -4.93 -10.86
CA TYR A 135 0.89 -5.81 -9.71
C TYR A 135 1.88 -6.99 -9.85
N ALA A 136 2.02 -7.58 -11.03
CA ALA A 136 3.05 -8.61 -11.27
C ALA A 136 4.47 -8.05 -11.12
N GLU A 137 4.70 -6.81 -11.55
CA GLU A 137 5.99 -6.16 -11.40
C GLU A 137 6.37 -5.93 -9.94
N THR A 138 5.42 -5.63 -9.03
CA THR A 138 5.74 -5.50 -7.60
C THR A 138 6.33 -6.78 -7.03
N TYR A 139 5.76 -7.96 -7.36
CA TYR A 139 6.32 -9.25 -6.93
C TYR A 139 7.72 -9.46 -7.48
N ARG A 140 7.90 -9.24 -8.78
CA ARG A 140 9.19 -9.48 -9.45
C ARG A 140 10.29 -8.58 -8.91
N LEU A 141 9.99 -7.32 -8.64
CA LEU A 141 10.92 -6.39 -8.00
C LEU A 141 11.20 -6.78 -6.55
N ARG A 142 10.18 -7.16 -5.78
CA ARG A 142 10.33 -7.60 -4.38
C ARG A 142 11.23 -8.85 -4.29
N THR A 143 11.00 -9.85 -5.13
CA THR A 143 11.83 -11.06 -5.19
C THR A 143 13.28 -10.76 -5.55
N ALA A 144 13.51 -9.87 -6.52
CA ALA A 144 14.86 -9.44 -6.89
C ALA A 144 15.56 -8.71 -5.73
N LEU A 145 14.85 -7.79 -5.06
CA LEU A 145 15.36 -7.04 -3.92
C LEU A 145 15.63 -7.92 -2.70
N GLN A 146 14.77 -8.90 -2.42
CA GLN A 146 14.95 -9.83 -1.30
C GLN A 146 16.29 -10.57 -1.37
N SER A 147 16.77 -10.86 -2.59
CA SER A 147 18.07 -11.50 -2.80
C SER A 147 19.26 -10.53 -2.76
N ALA A 148 19.00 -9.23 -2.90
CA ALA A 148 20.02 -8.18 -2.97
C ALA A 148 20.25 -7.46 -1.63
N VAL A 149 19.19 -7.33 -0.83
CA VAL A 149 19.24 -6.67 0.47
C VAL A 149 19.87 -7.60 1.50
N LYS A 150 20.89 -7.11 2.19
CA LYS A 150 21.55 -7.85 3.27
C LYS A 150 20.57 -8.03 4.45
N PRO A 151 20.39 -9.26 4.99
CA PRO A 151 19.56 -9.48 6.16
C PRO A 151 19.96 -8.58 7.34
N ALA A 152 18.94 -8.11 8.06
CA ALA A 152 19.08 -7.22 9.20
C ALA A 152 19.16 -8.03 10.48
N GLN A 153 19.77 -7.48 11.53
CA GLN A 153 19.66 -8.06 12.86
C GLN A 153 18.29 -7.69 13.43
N LEU A 154 17.51 -8.69 13.87
CA LEU A 154 16.21 -8.44 14.50
C LEU A 154 16.39 -7.74 15.84
N THR A 155 15.69 -6.62 16.02
CA THR A 155 15.58 -5.94 17.30
C THR A 155 14.44 -6.54 18.14
N GLU A 156 14.44 -6.27 19.45
CA GLU A 156 13.30 -6.66 20.29
C GLU A 156 12.01 -5.97 19.84
N ALA A 157 12.09 -4.73 19.35
CA ALA A 157 10.94 -3.99 18.83
C ALA A 157 10.33 -4.68 17.60
N ASP A 158 11.17 -5.18 16.67
CA ASP A 158 10.70 -5.94 15.50
C ASP A 158 9.93 -7.20 15.92
N LEU A 159 10.51 -7.95 16.87
CA LEU A 159 9.89 -9.18 17.37
C LEU A 159 8.58 -8.89 18.12
N ARG A 160 8.52 -7.79 18.88
CA ARG A 160 7.30 -7.38 19.59
C ARG A 160 6.19 -6.96 18.64
N ASP A 161 6.52 -6.23 17.57
CA ASP A 161 5.55 -5.87 16.52
C ASP A 161 4.99 -7.13 15.85
N VAL A 162 5.85 -8.06 15.44
CA VAL A 162 5.44 -9.35 14.84
C VAL A 162 4.55 -10.15 15.80
N PHE A 163 4.95 -10.27 17.07
CA PHE A 163 4.16 -10.97 18.09
C PHE A 163 2.79 -10.32 18.31
N GLY A 164 2.76 -8.99 18.40
CA GLY A 164 1.51 -8.23 18.53
C GLY A 164 0.58 -8.46 17.36
N ARG A 165 1.10 -8.53 16.14
CA ARG A 165 0.34 -8.85 14.91
C ARG A 165 -0.19 -10.28 14.92
N LEU A 166 0.62 -11.26 15.32
CA LEU A 166 0.19 -12.65 15.44
C LEU A 166 -0.98 -12.81 16.42
N VAL A 167 -0.89 -12.17 17.59
CA VAL A 167 -1.96 -12.18 18.60
C VAL A 167 -3.21 -11.44 18.09
N LYS A 168 -3.08 -10.22 17.58
CA LYS A 168 -4.20 -9.43 17.04
C LYS A 168 -4.89 -10.14 15.86
N GLY A 169 -4.12 -10.84 15.04
CA GLY A 169 -4.58 -11.58 13.86
C GLY A 169 -5.10 -12.99 14.16
N GLY A 170 -5.03 -13.48 15.41
CA GLY A 170 -5.49 -14.82 15.77
C GLY A 170 -4.61 -15.96 15.24
N ALA A 171 -3.35 -15.66 14.90
CA ALA A 171 -2.32 -16.64 14.54
C ALA A 171 -1.49 -17.10 15.77
N ALA A 172 -1.64 -16.45 16.92
CA ALA A 172 -1.08 -16.88 18.20
C ALA A 172 -2.16 -16.86 19.31
N ASP A 173 -1.97 -17.65 20.36
CA ASP A 173 -2.85 -17.64 21.54
C ASP A 173 -2.79 -16.27 22.21
N PRO A 174 -3.94 -15.60 22.47
CA PRO A 174 -3.96 -14.30 23.15
C PRO A 174 -3.38 -14.31 24.56
N ASN A 175 -3.20 -15.48 25.17
CA ASN A 175 -2.56 -15.66 26.47
C ASN A 175 -1.06 -16.00 26.39
N SER A 176 -0.52 -16.23 25.18
CA SER A 176 0.92 -16.44 25.00
C SER A 176 1.71 -15.21 25.46
N LYS A 177 2.93 -15.44 25.93
CA LYS A 177 3.85 -14.37 26.34
C LYS A 177 4.88 -14.10 25.27
N PHE A 178 5.36 -12.87 25.20
CA PHE A 178 6.38 -12.47 24.24
C PHE A 178 7.68 -13.28 24.39
N GLU A 179 8.08 -13.57 25.63
CA GLU A 179 9.30 -14.33 25.93
C GLU A 179 9.20 -15.79 25.45
N GLU A 180 8.00 -16.36 25.49
CA GLU A 180 7.71 -17.69 24.94
C GLU A 180 7.79 -17.69 23.42
N PHE A 181 7.20 -16.70 22.76
CA PHE A 181 7.33 -16.51 21.32
C PHE A 181 8.81 -16.38 20.90
N GLN A 182 9.58 -15.54 21.59
CA GLN A 182 10.99 -15.32 21.27
C GLN A 182 11.83 -16.60 21.43
N SER A 183 11.56 -17.41 22.45
CA SER A 183 12.29 -18.66 22.70
C SER A 183 11.89 -19.82 21.78
N THR A 184 10.70 -19.77 21.19
CA THR A 184 10.16 -20.81 20.30
C THR A 184 10.37 -20.50 18.81
N LEU A 185 10.83 -19.30 18.47
CA LEU A 185 11.11 -18.91 17.10
C LEU A 185 12.25 -19.76 16.50
N SER A 186 11.93 -20.55 15.46
CA SER A 186 12.90 -21.41 14.79
C SER A 186 14.00 -20.59 14.09
N PRO A 187 15.20 -21.16 13.89
CA PRO A 187 16.27 -20.52 13.13
C PRO A 187 15.84 -20.09 11.72
N GLU A 188 15.00 -20.90 11.06
CA GLU A 188 14.48 -20.64 9.72
C GLU A 188 13.52 -19.44 9.72
N ASN A 189 12.56 -19.40 10.66
CA ASN A 189 11.62 -18.29 10.79
C ASN A 189 12.33 -17.01 11.19
N LYS A 190 13.37 -17.12 12.02
CA LYS A 190 14.24 -16.00 12.36
C LYS A 190 14.96 -15.46 11.13
N SER A 191 15.61 -16.32 10.34
CA SER A 191 16.30 -15.90 9.11
C SER A 191 15.34 -15.28 8.08
N LEU A 192 14.11 -15.79 8.01
CA LEU A 192 13.07 -15.23 7.16
C LEU A 192 12.68 -13.81 7.61
N LEU A 193 12.42 -13.63 8.90
CA LEU A 193 12.12 -12.32 9.49
C LEU A 193 13.27 -11.33 9.29
N GLU A 194 14.53 -11.76 9.48
CA GLU A 194 15.72 -10.93 9.24
C GLU A 194 15.77 -10.41 7.78
N SER A 195 15.40 -11.24 6.81
CA SER A 195 15.33 -10.86 5.40
C SER A 195 14.22 -9.84 5.12
N TYR A 196 13.00 -10.08 5.64
CA TYR A 196 11.86 -9.19 5.38
C TYR A 196 11.94 -7.87 6.16
N VAL A 197 12.49 -7.88 7.37
CA VAL A 197 12.75 -6.65 8.14
C VAL A 197 13.80 -5.80 7.42
N ALA A 198 14.86 -6.41 6.88
CA ALA A 198 15.84 -5.69 6.08
C ALA A 198 15.20 -5.03 4.85
N MET A 199 14.35 -5.78 4.14
CA MET A 199 13.62 -5.24 3.00
C MET A 199 12.68 -4.10 3.42
N ARG A 200 11.95 -4.23 4.54
CA ARG A 200 11.12 -3.14 5.09
C ARG A 200 11.96 -1.89 5.31
N THR A 201 13.07 -2.00 6.04
CA THR A 201 13.95 -0.88 6.36
C THR A 201 14.54 -0.21 5.11
N GLU A 202 14.93 -0.99 4.11
CA GLU A 202 15.40 -0.45 2.83
C GLU A 202 14.28 0.33 2.11
N LEU A 203 13.06 -0.19 2.07
CA LEU A 203 11.95 0.49 1.41
C LEU A 203 11.46 1.71 2.20
N GLU A 204 11.49 1.67 3.53
CA GLU A 204 11.21 2.83 4.41
C GLU A 204 12.16 3.98 4.12
N ARG A 205 13.45 3.69 3.93
CA ARG A 205 14.45 4.70 3.52
C ARG A 205 14.06 5.35 2.19
N VAL A 206 13.63 4.55 1.20
CA VAL A 206 13.19 5.07 -0.10
C VAL A 206 11.90 5.89 0.03
N VAL A 207 10.93 5.46 0.84
CA VAL A 207 9.70 6.22 1.12
C VAL A 207 10.02 7.58 1.74
N ALA A 208 10.94 7.61 2.72
CA ALA A 208 11.40 8.84 3.35
C ALA A 208 12.13 9.76 2.36
N ASP A 209 13.04 9.23 1.56
CA ASP A 209 13.78 9.96 0.52
C ASP A 209 12.82 10.52 -0.55
N GLN A 210 11.76 9.78 -0.88
CA GLN A 210 10.70 10.22 -1.78
C GLN A 210 9.71 11.18 -1.14
N LYS A 211 9.78 11.46 0.17
CA LYS A 211 8.88 12.38 0.87
C LYS A 211 7.42 12.12 0.53
N VAL A 212 7.01 10.85 0.53
CA VAL A 212 5.68 10.44 0.09
C VAL A 212 4.62 11.13 0.94
N LYS A 213 3.64 11.77 0.28
CA LYS A 213 2.46 12.35 0.93
C LYS A 213 1.21 11.88 0.22
N ILE A 214 0.29 11.28 0.96
CA ILE A 214 -0.90 10.64 0.40
C ILE A 214 -2.12 11.50 0.72
N ASN A 215 -3.06 11.59 -0.23
CA ASN A 215 -4.34 12.24 0.00
C ASN A 215 -5.16 11.46 1.02
N PRO A 216 -5.61 12.08 2.13
CA PRO A 216 -6.34 11.40 3.21
C PRO A 216 -7.55 10.58 2.75
N ARG A 217 -8.17 10.92 1.60
CA ARG A 217 -9.29 10.13 1.03
C ARG A 217 -8.92 8.68 0.72
N TYR A 218 -7.65 8.38 0.50
CA TYR A 218 -7.16 7.02 0.25
C TYR A 218 -6.77 6.29 1.53
N GLY A 219 -6.80 6.95 2.68
CA GLY A 219 -6.34 6.38 3.94
C GLY A 219 -4.83 6.06 3.95
N ALA A 220 -4.40 5.37 5.01
CA ALA A 220 -3.03 4.91 5.12
C ALA A 220 -2.75 3.79 4.12
N GLN A 221 -1.77 4.00 3.24
CA GLN A 221 -1.34 2.99 2.27
C GLN A 221 -0.21 2.14 2.86
N GLN A 222 -0.34 0.82 2.75
CA GLN A 222 0.60 -0.14 3.31
C GLN A 222 0.85 -1.29 2.35
N VAL A 223 2.00 -1.94 2.49
CA VAL A 223 2.38 -3.13 1.72
C VAL A 223 2.76 -4.25 2.67
N THR A 224 2.05 -5.37 2.60
CA THR A 224 2.40 -6.58 3.35
C THR A 224 3.60 -7.22 2.69
N LEU A 225 4.73 -7.29 3.39
CA LEU A 225 5.97 -7.91 2.90
C LEU A 225 6.04 -9.39 3.27
N LEU A 226 5.61 -9.73 4.48
CA LEU A 226 5.53 -11.10 5.00
C LEU A 226 4.18 -11.30 5.70
N SER A 227 3.58 -12.48 5.54
CA SER A 227 2.37 -12.90 6.25
C SER A 227 2.50 -14.30 6.87
N ALA A 228 1.60 -14.61 7.79
CA ALA A 228 1.33 -15.96 8.28
C ALA A 228 -0.15 -16.28 8.10
N GLN A 229 -0.53 -17.55 8.21
CA GLN A 229 -1.94 -17.95 8.23
C GLN A 229 -2.46 -17.97 9.67
N GLY A 230 -3.58 -17.28 9.90
CA GLY A 230 -4.34 -17.37 11.13
C GLY A 230 -5.15 -18.66 11.23
N ALA A 231 -5.67 -18.93 12.44
CA ALA A 231 -6.47 -20.14 12.70
C ALA A 231 -7.77 -20.21 11.86
N ASP A 232 -8.27 -19.09 11.37
CA ASP A 232 -9.44 -18.99 10.50
C ASP A 232 -9.10 -19.02 9.00
N GLY A 233 -7.83 -19.31 8.65
CA GLY A 233 -7.34 -19.36 7.28
C GLY A 233 -7.10 -17.99 6.64
N LYS A 234 -7.23 -16.89 7.39
CA LYS A 234 -6.93 -15.54 6.89
C LYS A 234 -5.44 -15.24 7.01
N ASP A 235 -4.94 -14.43 6.09
CA ASP A 235 -3.58 -13.93 6.16
C ASP A 235 -3.43 -12.87 7.28
N VAL A 236 -2.43 -13.08 8.13
CA VAL A 236 -2.00 -12.16 9.18
C VAL A 236 -0.71 -11.48 8.71
N PRO A 237 -0.72 -10.17 8.47
CA PRO A 237 0.49 -9.46 8.04
C PRO A 237 1.49 -9.40 9.19
N LEU A 238 2.72 -9.87 8.97
CA LEU A 238 3.79 -9.93 9.97
C LEU A 238 4.80 -8.79 9.81
N VAL A 239 5.21 -8.51 8.57
CA VAL A 239 6.11 -7.40 8.25
C VAL A 239 5.40 -6.51 7.24
N VAL A 240 5.21 -5.25 7.60
CA VAL A 240 4.44 -4.28 6.81
C VAL A 240 5.26 -3.04 6.57
N LEU A 241 5.26 -2.55 5.34
CA LEU A 241 5.78 -1.24 4.97
C LEU A 241 4.63 -0.22 4.98
N SER A 242 4.78 0.88 5.71
CA SER A 242 3.91 2.05 5.55
C SER A 242 4.42 2.93 4.42
N LEU A 243 3.55 3.25 3.46
CA LEU A 243 3.86 4.20 2.38
C LEU A 243 3.55 5.65 2.76
N SER A 244 2.95 5.87 3.94
CA SER A 244 2.38 7.17 4.34
C SER A 244 3.31 8.00 5.23
N GLY A 245 4.51 7.49 5.56
CA GLY A 245 5.55 8.21 6.31
C GLY A 245 5.30 8.41 7.82
N ASP A 246 4.05 8.41 8.28
CA ASP A 246 3.67 8.53 9.70
C ASP A 246 2.90 7.28 10.20
N ASP A 247 2.96 7.07 11.53
CA ASP A 247 2.35 5.95 12.28
C ASP A 247 0.86 5.80 11.95
N ALA A 248 0.57 4.95 10.97
CA ALA A 248 -0.77 4.60 10.59
C ALA A 248 -1.38 3.69 11.67
N GLU A 249 -2.21 4.27 12.54
CA GLU A 249 -3.11 3.51 13.39
C GLU A 249 -4.10 2.76 12.50
N ASP A 250 -3.95 1.44 12.54
CA ASP A 250 -4.64 0.38 11.80
C ASP A 250 -4.25 0.14 10.33
N ALA A 251 -3.86 -1.11 10.08
CA ALA A 251 -3.44 -1.60 8.79
C ALA A 251 -4.60 -1.61 7.80
N TYR A 252 -4.47 -0.83 6.72
CA TYR A 252 -5.25 -1.08 5.51
C TYR A 252 -4.66 -2.32 4.82
N VAL A 253 -5.12 -3.50 5.23
CA VAL A 253 -4.73 -4.77 4.58
C VAL A 253 -5.53 -4.90 3.30
N THR A 254 -4.94 -4.51 2.17
CA THR A 254 -5.44 -4.88 0.83
C THR A 254 -4.49 -5.79 0.09
N ASP A 255 -3.27 -5.97 0.57
CA ASP A 255 -2.31 -6.86 -0.06
C ASP A 255 -2.36 -8.27 0.52
N VAL A 256 -3.20 -9.12 -0.08
CA VAL A 256 -3.22 -10.60 0.09
C VAL A 256 -2.07 -11.25 -0.69
N SER A 257 -0.94 -10.55 -0.82
CA SER A 257 0.30 -11.09 -1.35
C SER A 257 0.91 -12.00 -0.30
N ALA A 258 0.45 -13.24 -0.24
CA ALA A 258 1.17 -14.31 0.42
C ALA A 258 2.54 -14.50 -0.27
N VAL A 259 3.54 -13.74 0.17
CA VAL A 259 4.94 -14.08 -0.10
C VAL A 259 5.43 -14.78 1.15
N THR A 260 5.40 -16.11 1.07
CA THR A 260 5.90 -17.06 2.08
C THR A 260 5.14 -17.02 3.40
N THR A 261 4.21 -17.97 3.58
CA THR A 261 3.61 -18.24 4.87
C THR A 261 4.65 -18.83 5.81
N VAL A 262 4.78 -18.26 7.01
CA VAL A 262 5.43 -18.96 8.13
C VAL A 262 4.50 -20.11 8.56
N ALA A 263 5.02 -21.34 8.57
CA ALA A 263 4.33 -22.51 9.11
C ALA A 263 4.53 -22.63 10.62
#